data_AF-I1QL41-F1
#
_entry.id   AF-I1QL41-F1
#
_cell.length_a   1.000
_cell.length_b   1.000
_cell.length_c   1.000
_cell.angle_alpha   90.00
_cell.angle_beta   90.00
_cell.angle_gamma   90.00
#
_symmetry.space_group_name_H-M   'P 1'
#
loop_
_entity.id
_entity.type
_entity.pdbx_description
1 polymer ?
#
loop_
_entity_poly.entity_id
_entity_poly.type
_entity_poly.pdbx_seq_one_letter_code
_entity_poly.pdbx_strand_id
1 'polypeptide(L)'
;MIHPKVVCCARAELPSVMPNLETLAIYSNDEVVNTPMLPTKFLYLKHLTISVSSAASFNTSYDYFSLVSFLDASPSLETLILNVSQEHMKHESVLGDSSPLRQMPEHRHYYLKSVKMTGFSSAKYLIELTCYILKNAVSLECLTLDTLYERACSLVVIVT
;
A
#
# COMPACT_ATOMS: atom_id res chain seq x y z
N MET A 1 0.96 17.89 -15.93
CA MET A 1 0.07 18.23 -14.81
C MET A 1 0.12 17.07 -13.83
N ILE A 2 0.72 17.28 -12.66
CA ILE A 2 0.68 16.32 -11.56
C ILE A 2 -0.67 16.55 -10.89
N HIS A 3 -1.55 15.54 -10.86
CA HIS A 3 -2.79 15.63 -10.12
C HIS A 3 -2.52 15.10 -8.71
N PRO A 4 -2.31 15.98 -7.71
CA PRO A 4 -2.27 15.52 -6.33
C PRO A 4 -3.64 14.90 -6.03
N LYS A 5 -3.67 13.64 -5.55
CA LYS A 5 -4.84 12.86 -5.08
C LYS A 5 -5.42 11.78 -6.02
N VAL A 6 -4.68 11.24 -6.98
CA VAL A 6 -5.18 10.13 -7.85
C VAL A 6 -5.67 8.93 -7.03
N VAL A 7 -4.91 8.49 -6.02
CA VAL A 7 -5.25 7.36 -5.14
C VAL A 7 -6.51 7.66 -4.33
N CYS A 8 -6.61 8.86 -3.74
CA CYS A 8 -7.81 9.25 -2.99
C CYS A 8 -9.06 9.34 -3.89
N CYS A 9 -8.92 9.93 -5.09
CA CYS A 9 -10.02 10.02 -6.05
C CYS A 9 -10.46 8.64 -6.54
N ALA A 10 -9.51 7.78 -6.90
CA ALA A 10 -9.78 6.41 -7.30
C ALA A 10 -10.59 5.67 -6.21
N ARG A 11 -10.19 5.84 -4.95
CA ARG A 11 -10.81 5.19 -3.81
C ARG A 11 -12.20 5.74 -3.44
N ALA A 12 -12.45 7.02 -3.70
CA ALA A 12 -13.73 7.67 -3.40
C ALA A 12 -14.78 7.38 -4.47
N GLU A 13 -14.41 7.52 -5.75
CA GLU A 13 -15.36 7.58 -6.86
C GLU A 13 -15.50 6.24 -7.62
N LEU A 14 -14.41 5.48 -7.80
CA LEU A 14 -14.48 4.28 -8.64
C LEU A 14 -15.41 3.18 -8.10
N PRO A 15 -15.59 2.98 -6.78
CA PRO A 15 -16.56 1.99 -6.32
C PRO A 15 -18.00 2.28 -6.77
N SER A 16 -18.38 3.55 -6.94
CA SER A 16 -19.73 3.93 -7.38
C SER A 16 -19.86 3.94 -8.89
N VAL A 17 -18.81 4.39 -9.60
CA VAL A 17 -18.79 4.44 -11.08
C VAL A 17 -18.63 3.06 -11.70
N MET A 18 -17.85 2.18 -11.05
CA MET A 18 -17.52 0.83 -11.54
C MET A 18 -17.72 -0.21 -10.43
N PRO A 19 -18.97 -0.49 -10.03
CA PRO A 19 -19.26 -1.33 -8.87
C PRO A 19 -18.76 -2.78 -9.02
N ASN A 20 -18.67 -3.29 -10.25
CA ASN A 20 -18.23 -4.66 -10.56
C ASN A 20 -16.74 -4.75 -10.95
N LEU A 21 -15.94 -3.73 -10.61
CA LEU A 21 -14.52 -3.70 -10.97
C LEU A 21 -13.74 -4.83 -10.27
N GLU A 22 -13.14 -5.74 -11.05
CA GLU A 22 -12.34 -6.84 -10.52
C GLU A 22 -10.83 -6.55 -10.45
N THR A 23 -10.34 -5.62 -11.27
CA THR A 23 -8.91 -5.25 -11.33
C THR A 23 -8.76 -3.75 -11.39
N LEU A 24 -7.88 -3.19 -10.55
CA LEU A 24 -7.59 -1.77 -10.46
C LEU A 24 -6.08 -1.54 -10.44
N ALA A 25 -5.60 -0.70 -11.34
CA ALA A 25 -4.23 -0.21 -11.35
C ALA A 25 -4.22 1.31 -11.17
N ILE A 26 -3.50 1.80 -10.17
CA ILE A 26 -3.36 3.22 -9.86
C ILE A 26 -1.89 3.59 -9.96
N TYR A 27 -1.60 4.68 -10.65
CA TYR A 27 -0.29 5.30 -10.68
C TYR A 27 -0.41 6.72 -10.12
N SER A 28 0.45 7.07 -9.17
CA SER A 28 0.45 8.39 -8.57
C SER A 28 1.85 8.91 -8.30
N ASN A 29 1.98 10.23 -8.45
CA ASN A 29 3.20 10.99 -8.20
C ASN A 29 2.91 12.01 -7.11
N ASP A 30 3.76 12.05 -6.09
CA ASP A 30 3.78 13.08 -5.04
C ASP A 30 2.41 13.36 -4.39
N GLU A 31 1.93 12.40 -3.60
CA GLU A 31 0.63 12.52 -2.94
C GLU A 31 0.73 12.91 -1.46
N VAL A 32 0.02 13.99 -1.11
CA VAL A 32 -0.28 14.39 0.26
C VAL A 32 -1.68 13.88 0.60
N VAL A 33 -1.76 12.79 1.36
CA VAL A 33 -3.02 12.12 1.69
C VAL A 33 -3.70 12.85 2.86
N ASN A 34 -4.71 13.66 2.57
CA ASN A 34 -5.61 14.26 3.58
C ASN A 34 -7.00 14.46 2.97
N THR A 35 -7.68 13.37 2.56
CA THR A 35 -9.08 13.47 2.14
C THR A 35 -9.92 12.48 2.95
N PRO A 36 -11.00 12.93 3.60
CA PRO A 36 -11.91 12.03 4.31
C PRO A 36 -12.55 11.06 3.31
N MET A 37 -12.49 9.77 3.64
CA MET A 37 -12.86 8.69 2.73
C MET A 37 -14.33 8.35 2.87
N LEU A 38 -15.02 8.15 1.74
CA LEU A 38 -16.41 7.70 1.70
C LEU A 38 -16.52 6.21 2.10
N PRO A 39 -17.66 5.77 2.66
CA PRO A 39 -17.88 4.37 3.07
C PRO A 39 -18.07 3.41 1.89
N THR A 40 -17.71 3.82 0.67
CA THR A 40 -17.88 3.04 -0.56
C THR A 40 -16.88 1.89 -0.63
N LYS A 41 -17.32 0.75 -1.20
CA LYS A 41 -16.57 -0.51 -1.22
C LYS A 41 -16.43 -1.08 -2.63
N PHE A 42 -15.25 -1.60 -2.94
CA PHE A 42 -14.98 -2.40 -4.12
C PHE A 42 -15.31 -3.87 -3.85
N LEU A 43 -16.60 -4.22 -3.89
CA LEU A 43 -17.06 -5.55 -3.48
C LEU A 43 -16.46 -6.70 -4.31
N TYR A 44 -16.09 -6.45 -5.56
CA TYR A 44 -15.61 -7.48 -6.48
C TYR A 44 -14.13 -7.34 -6.86
N LEU A 45 -13.41 -6.37 -6.29
CA LEU A 45 -12.02 -6.13 -6.63
C LEU A 45 -11.15 -7.26 -6.08
N LYS A 46 -10.51 -8.01 -7.00
CA LYS A 46 -9.61 -9.13 -6.71
C LYS A 46 -8.15 -8.74 -6.84
N HIS A 47 -7.82 -7.84 -7.76
CA HIS A 47 -6.44 -7.47 -8.04
C HIS A 47 -6.24 -5.95 -7.96
N LEU A 48 -5.36 -5.53 -7.06
CA LEU A 48 -5.02 -4.12 -6.86
C LEU A 48 -3.53 -3.92 -7.10
N THR A 49 -3.20 -3.01 -8.01
CA THR A 49 -1.84 -2.52 -8.22
C THR A 49 -1.78 -1.03 -7.91
N ILE A 50 -0.89 -0.62 -7.03
CA ILE A 50 -0.63 0.80 -6.73
C ILE A 50 0.85 1.06 -6.98
N SER A 51 1.14 2.02 -7.85
CA SER A 51 2.51 2.47 -8.12
C SER A 51 2.63 3.91 -7.67
N VAL A 52 3.52 4.14 -6.70
CA VAL A 52 3.79 5.46 -6.15
C VAL A 52 5.22 5.83 -6.50
N SER A 53 5.39 6.97 -7.18
CA SER A 53 6.69 7.59 -7.35
C SER A 53 6.78 8.89 -6.58
N SER A 54 7.93 9.13 -5.96
CA SER A 54 8.21 10.41 -5.30
C SER A 54 9.39 11.08 -6.00
N ALA A 55 9.15 12.29 -6.49
CA ALA A 55 10.20 13.11 -7.08
C ALA A 55 11.12 13.65 -5.99
N ALA A 56 12.42 13.74 -6.29
CA ALA A 56 13.49 14.21 -5.39
C ALA A 56 13.24 15.57 -4.70
N SER A 57 12.30 16.37 -5.20
CA SER A 57 11.96 17.71 -4.72
C SER A 57 11.10 17.74 -3.45
N PHE A 58 10.42 16.65 -3.10
CA PHE A 58 9.50 16.62 -1.95
C PHE A 58 10.08 15.78 -0.81
N ASN A 59 10.45 16.44 0.28
CA ASN A 59 10.94 15.83 1.52
C ASN A 59 9.83 15.17 2.35
N THR A 60 8.69 14.84 1.73
CA THR A 60 7.51 14.28 2.40
C THR A 60 7.44 12.79 2.14
N SER A 61 7.51 12.01 3.22
CA SER A 61 7.21 10.58 3.20
C SER A 61 5.75 10.37 2.84
N TYR A 62 5.49 9.61 1.78
CA TYR A 62 4.15 9.11 1.50
C TYR A 62 3.70 8.25 2.69
N ASP A 63 2.53 8.53 3.26
CA ASP A 63 1.95 7.69 4.31
C ASP A 63 1.41 6.40 3.67
N TYR A 64 2.30 5.44 3.40
CA TYR A 64 1.94 4.14 2.83
C TYR A 64 0.93 3.38 3.70
N PHE A 65 0.84 3.69 5.00
CA PHE A 65 -0.15 3.08 5.88
C PHE A 65 -1.58 3.50 5.51
N SER A 66 -1.77 4.65 4.86
CA SER A 66 -3.09 5.08 4.35
C SER A 66 -3.69 4.10 3.33
N LEU A 67 -2.88 3.24 2.70
CA LEU A 67 -3.33 2.22 1.76
C LEU A 67 -4.14 1.09 2.41
N VAL A 68 -4.11 0.97 3.75
CA VAL A 68 -5.01 0.08 4.51
C VAL A 68 -6.47 0.32 4.14
N SER A 69 -6.82 1.58 3.85
CA SER A 69 -8.16 1.95 3.41
C SER A 69 -8.64 1.26 2.13
N PHE A 70 -7.74 0.83 1.23
CA PHE A 70 -8.10 0.01 0.07
C PHE A 70 -8.40 -1.43 0.48
N LEU A 71 -7.62 -1.98 1.40
CA LEU A 71 -7.85 -3.31 1.95
C LEU A 71 -9.24 -3.37 2.60
N ASP A 72 -9.56 -2.40 3.46
CA ASP A 72 -10.85 -2.31 4.15
C ASP A 72 -12.06 -2.13 3.19
N ALA A 73 -11.84 -1.53 2.02
CA ALA A 73 -12.88 -1.39 1.00
C ALA A 73 -13.04 -2.59 0.08
N SER A 74 -12.07 -3.49 0.05
CA SER A 74 -11.97 -4.52 -0.99
C SER A 74 -12.07 -5.90 -0.34
N PRO A 75 -13.26 -6.30 0.13
CA PRO A 75 -13.42 -7.53 0.90
C PRO A 75 -13.08 -8.80 0.10
N SER A 76 -13.07 -8.73 -1.23
CA SER A 76 -12.72 -9.85 -2.12
C SER A 76 -11.31 -9.77 -2.70
N LEU A 77 -10.45 -8.89 -2.15
CA LEU A 77 -9.11 -8.69 -2.67
C LEU A 77 -8.26 -9.94 -2.49
N GLU A 78 -7.68 -10.45 -3.58
CA GLU A 78 -6.82 -11.63 -3.60
C GLU A 78 -5.34 -11.28 -3.77
N THR A 79 -5.04 -10.20 -4.50
CA THR A 79 -3.67 -9.80 -4.81
C THR A 79 -3.47 -8.29 -4.63
N LEU A 80 -2.40 -7.92 -3.90
CA LEU A 80 -1.89 -6.56 -3.81
C LEU A 80 -0.48 -6.46 -4.39
N ILE A 81 -0.28 -5.55 -5.33
CA ILE A 81 1.04 -5.14 -5.81
C ILE A 81 1.26 -3.68 -5.47
N LEU A 82 2.30 -3.39 -4.69
CA LEU A 82 2.73 -2.04 -4.35
C LEU A 82 4.11 -1.80 -4.96
N ASN A 83 4.22 -0.84 -5.87
CA ASN A 83 5.50 -0.43 -6.45
C ASN A 83 5.90 0.93 -5.89
N VAL A 84 7.02 0.95 -5.19
CA VAL A 84 7.59 2.16 -4.59
C VAL A 84 8.83 2.56 -5.38
N SER A 85 8.85 3.79 -5.90
CA SER A 85 10.03 4.36 -6.55
C SER A 85 10.39 5.68 -5.88
N GLN A 86 11.62 5.74 -5.34
CA GLN A 86 12.14 6.92 -4.65
C GLN A 86 13.59 7.13 -5.09
N GLU A 87 13.86 8.29 -5.70
CA GLU A 87 15.19 8.58 -6.28
C GLU A 87 16.26 8.84 -5.21
N HIS A 88 15.87 9.30 -4.01
CA HIS A 88 16.78 9.50 -2.89
C HIS A 88 16.12 9.11 -1.56
N MET A 89 16.59 8.03 -0.92
CA MET A 89 16.15 7.66 0.43
C MET A 89 16.64 8.69 1.46
N LYS A 90 15.80 9.68 1.77
CA LYS A 90 15.94 10.58 2.94
C LYS A 90 14.88 10.30 4.01
N HIS A 91 14.29 9.10 4.03
CA HIS A 91 13.33 8.75 5.08
C HIS A 91 14.09 8.47 6.38
N GLU A 92 13.58 9.00 7.49
CA GLU A 92 13.96 8.48 8.80
C GLU A 92 13.57 6.99 8.82
N SER A 93 14.59 6.15 8.79
CA SER A 93 14.43 4.72 9.04
C SER A 93 13.76 4.54 10.40
N VAL A 94 13.03 3.43 10.60
CA VAL A 94 12.56 3.04 11.95
C VAL A 94 13.72 2.99 12.96
N LEU A 95 14.97 2.86 12.50
CA LEU A 95 16.17 2.96 13.34
C LEU A 95 16.49 4.37 13.87
N GLY A 96 15.98 5.43 13.24
CA GLY A 96 16.15 6.83 13.62
C GLY A 96 14.89 7.48 14.22
N ASP A 97 13.71 6.99 13.85
CA ASP A 97 12.43 7.44 14.41
C ASP A 97 12.08 6.63 15.67
N SER A 98 12.14 7.27 16.84
CA SER A 98 11.81 6.66 18.14
C SER A 98 10.31 6.60 18.44
N SER A 99 9.46 7.13 17.55
CA SER A 99 8.02 7.13 17.78
C SER A 99 7.44 5.72 17.60
N PRO A 100 6.52 5.29 18.47
CA PRO A 100 5.95 3.94 18.43
C PRO A 100 5.19 3.69 17.12
N LEU A 101 5.13 2.41 16.71
CA LEU A 101 4.28 1.99 15.58
C LEU A 101 2.80 2.24 15.93
N ARG A 102 2.01 2.63 14.92
CA ARG A 102 0.55 2.81 15.06
C ARG A 102 -0.08 1.53 15.63
N GLN A 103 -0.97 1.67 16.61
CA GLN A 103 -1.79 0.54 17.07
C GLN A 103 -2.68 0.09 15.91
N MET A 104 -2.63 -1.20 15.61
CA MET A 104 -3.27 -1.75 14.43
C MET A 104 -4.68 -2.22 14.77
N PRO A 105 -5.74 -1.61 14.19
CA PRO A 105 -7.09 -2.11 14.36
C PRO A 105 -7.18 -3.53 13.78
N GLU A 106 -7.98 -4.38 14.42
CA GLU A 106 -8.21 -5.74 13.94
C GLU A 106 -9.33 -5.71 12.89
N HIS A 107 -8.96 -5.97 11.64
CA HIS A 107 -9.90 -6.10 10.53
C HIS A 107 -9.44 -7.22 9.60
N ARG A 108 -10.17 -8.33 9.58
CA ARG A 108 -9.71 -9.56 8.89
C ARG A 108 -9.91 -9.47 7.38
N HIS A 109 -8.83 -9.70 6.65
CA HIS A 109 -8.82 -9.82 5.19
C HIS A 109 -8.78 -11.30 4.81
N TYR A 110 -9.94 -11.86 4.48
CA TYR A 110 -10.10 -13.32 4.30
C TYR A 110 -9.64 -13.85 2.94
N TYR A 111 -9.51 -13.00 1.94
CA TYR A 111 -9.23 -13.44 0.57
C TYR A 111 -7.83 -13.04 0.09
N LEU A 112 -7.12 -12.19 0.82
CA LEU A 112 -5.81 -11.68 0.41
C LEU A 112 -4.77 -12.79 0.52
N LYS A 113 -4.35 -13.32 -0.63
CA LYS A 113 -3.42 -14.46 -0.75
C LYS A 113 -2.00 -14.02 -1.06
N SER A 114 -1.85 -12.99 -1.90
CA SER A 114 -0.54 -12.59 -2.40
C SER A 114 -0.33 -11.09 -2.27
N VAL A 115 0.82 -10.72 -1.68
CA VAL A 115 1.26 -9.33 -1.59
C VAL A 115 2.69 -9.22 -2.11
N LYS A 116 2.90 -8.29 -3.03
CA LYS A 116 4.23 -7.94 -3.53
C LYS A 116 4.49 -6.45 -3.33
N MET A 117 5.59 -6.13 -2.66
CA MET A 117 6.07 -4.76 -2.47
C MET A 117 7.44 -4.62 -3.13
N THR A 118 7.54 -3.81 -4.18
CA THR A 118 8.81 -3.47 -4.82
C THR A 118 9.29 -2.09 -4.39
N GLY A 119 10.61 -1.91 -4.32
CA GLY A 119 11.22 -0.70 -3.74
C GLY A 119 11.01 -0.59 -2.24
N PHE A 120 10.85 -1.73 -1.58
CA PHE A 120 10.68 -1.81 -0.14
C PHE A 120 11.89 -1.21 0.58
N SER A 121 11.62 -0.45 1.64
CA SER A 121 12.64 0.17 2.48
C SER A 121 12.22 0.12 3.95
N SER A 122 13.15 0.46 4.85
CA SER A 122 12.88 0.56 6.28
C SER A 122 12.07 1.80 6.68
N ALA A 123 11.37 2.43 5.73
CA ALA A 123 10.47 3.54 6.00
C ALA A 123 9.34 3.08 6.93
N LYS A 124 9.10 3.83 8.01
CA LYS A 124 8.14 3.49 9.05
C LYS A 124 6.78 3.04 8.51
N TYR A 125 6.18 3.81 7.60
CA TYR A 125 4.85 3.51 7.07
C TYR A 125 4.79 2.24 6.20
N LEU A 126 5.89 1.84 5.55
CA LEU A 126 5.97 0.56 4.84
C LEU A 126 6.03 -0.60 5.82
N ILE A 127 6.85 -0.48 6.88
CA ILE A 127 6.90 -1.48 7.95
C ILE A 127 5.53 -1.63 8.60
N GLU A 128 4.86 -0.52 8.93
CA GLU A 128 3.50 -0.54 9.49
C GLU A 128 2.52 -1.22 8.53
N LEU A 129 2.53 -0.90 7.23
CA LEU A 129 1.64 -1.56 6.26
C LEU A 129 1.90 -3.08 6.19
N THR A 130 3.17 -3.49 6.15
CA THR A 130 3.54 -4.91 6.13
C THR A 130 3.08 -5.63 7.40
N CYS A 131 3.31 -5.05 8.58
CA CYS A 131 2.83 -5.60 9.85
C CYS A 131 1.30 -5.71 9.88
N TYR A 132 0.58 -4.74 9.32
CA TYR A 132 -0.88 -4.76 9.24
C TYR A 132 -1.35 -5.98 8.46
N ILE A 133 -0.77 -6.18 7.27
CA ILE A 133 -1.11 -7.28 6.37
C ILE A 133 -0.84 -8.61 7.05
N LEU A 134 0.35 -8.79 7.63
CA LEU A 134 0.71 -10.01 8.35
C LEU A 134 -0.23 -10.33 9.52
N LYS A 135 -0.69 -9.30 10.24
CA LYS A 135 -1.61 -9.49 11.38
C LYS A 135 -3.03 -9.84 10.93
N ASN A 136 -3.47 -9.31 9.79
CA ASN A 136 -4.90 -9.27 9.44
C ASN A 136 -5.29 -10.13 8.24
N ALA A 137 -4.36 -10.50 7.36
CA ALA A 137 -4.63 -11.33 6.20
C ALA A 137 -4.64 -12.82 6.60
N VAL A 138 -5.84 -13.40 6.67
CA VAL A 138 -6.06 -14.75 7.20
C VAL A 138 -5.60 -15.83 6.21
N SER A 139 -5.72 -15.55 4.91
CA SER A 139 -5.40 -16.49 3.84
C SER A 139 -4.14 -16.08 3.08
N LEU A 140 -3.25 -15.30 3.70
CA LEU A 140 -2.01 -14.89 3.07
C LEU A 140 -1.10 -16.11 2.87
N GLU A 141 -0.75 -16.37 1.62
CA GLU A 141 0.12 -17.48 1.21
C GLU A 141 1.53 -16.96 0.88
N CYS A 142 1.62 -15.75 0.32
CA CYS A 142 2.88 -15.20 -0.17
C CYS A 142 3.00 -13.70 0.10
N LEU A 143 4.11 -13.31 0.74
CA LEU A 143 4.54 -11.91 0.89
C LEU A 143 5.95 -11.76 0.29
N THR A 144 6.08 -10.93 -0.74
CA THR A 144 7.35 -10.61 -1.38
C THR A 144 7.73 -9.16 -1.10
N LEU A 145 8.92 -8.93 -0.55
CA LEU A 145 9.49 -7.62 -0.28
C LEU A 145 10.81 -7.48 -1.07
N ASP A 146 10.77 -6.69 -2.14
CA ASP A 146 11.91 -6.47 -3.03
C ASP A 146 12.51 -5.08 -2.78
N THR A 147 13.82 -5.03 -2.50
CA THR A 147 14.57 -3.78 -2.37
C THR A 147 15.12 -3.35 -3.74
N LEU A 148 15.07 -2.06 -4.09
CA LEU A 148 15.56 -1.54 -5.39
C LEU A 148 17.02 -1.03 -5.36
N TYR A 149 17.79 -1.32 -4.30
CA TYR A 149 19.19 -0.89 -4.22
C TYR A 149 20.15 -1.87 -4.89
N GLU A 150 21.31 -1.36 -5.31
CA GLU A 150 22.38 -1.99 -6.13
C GLU A 150 22.87 -3.41 -5.70
N ARG A 151 22.40 -3.93 -4.55
CA ARG A 151 22.37 -5.36 -4.25
C ARG A 151 20.92 -5.76 -4.04
N ALA A 152 20.26 -6.20 -5.10
CA ALA A 152 18.89 -6.68 -5.04
C ALA A 152 18.81 -7.87 -4.06
N CYS A 153 18.30 -7.60 -2.86
CA CYS A 153 17.86 -8.63 -1.94
C CYS A 153 16.34 -8.66 -2.01
N SER A 154 15.79 -9.80 -2.43
CA SER A 154 14.37 -10.11 -2.37
C SER A 154 14.14 -11.00 -1.16
N LEU A 155 13.27 -10.56 -0.25
CA LEU A 155 12.79 -11.38 0.84
C LEU A 155 11.42 -11.93 0.44
N VAL A 156 11.34 -13.23 0.18
CA VAL A 156 10.07 -13.93 -0.05
C VAL A 156 9.74 -14.70 1.21
N VAL A 157 8.62 -14.34 1.85
CA VAL A 157 8.04 -15.07 2.97
C VAL A 157 6.86 -15.87 2.44
N ILE A 158 7.00 -17.20 2.44
CA ILE A 158 5.90 -18.12 2.18
C ILE A 158 5.29 -18.46 3.54
N VAL A 159 4.01 -18.14 3.71
CA VAL A 159 3.28 -18.39 4.94
C VAL A 159 2.50 -19.69 4.74
N THR A 160 2.96 -20.78 5.38
CA THR A 160 2.37 -22.14 5.29
C THR A 160 1.48 -22.43 6.48
#